data_AF-A0A8C6WJ87-F1
#
_entry.id   AF-A0A8C6WJ87-F1
#
_cell.length_a   1.000
_cell.length_b   1.000
_cell.length_c   1.000
_cell.angle_alpha   90.00
_cell.angle_beta   90.00
_cell.angle_gamma   90.00
#
_symmetry.space_group_name_H-M   'P 1'
#
loop_
_entity.id
_entity.type
_entity.pdbx_description
1 polymer ?
#
loop_
_entity_poly.entity_id
_entity_poly.type
_entity_poly.pdbx_seq_one_letter_code
_entity_poly.pdbx_strand_id
1 'polypeptide(L)' 'MGDGSESELEDLVHFSAHELPSRGYGVMEEIRRQGKLCDVTLKVRHESGLELHRWG' A
#
# COMPACT_ATOMS: atom_id res chain seq x y z
N MET A 1 14.35 15.22 -25.80
CA MET A 1 13.57 15.26 -24.54
C MET A 1 13.16 13.82 -24.29
N GLY A 2 13.93 13.12 -23.43
CA GLY A 2 13.63 11.74 -23.08
C GLY A 2 12.39 11.70 -22.21
N ASP A 3 11.51 10.77 -22.55
CA ASP A 3 10.22 10.51 -21.93
C ASP A 3 10.38 10.18 -20.44
N GLY A 4 9.83 11.02 -19.57
CA GLY A 4 9.89 10.82 -18.12
C GLY A 4 9.05 9.65 -17.61
N SER A 5 8.38 8.89 -18.48
CA SER A 5 7.48 7.79 -18.09
C SER A 5 8.19 6.46 -17.80
N GLU A 6 9.38 6.20 -18.35
CA GLU A 6 10.08 4.93 -18.15
C GLU A 6 10.58 4.75 -16.71
N SER A 7 11.00 5.84 -16.04
CA SER A 7 11.50 5.79 -14.67
C SER A 7 10.40 5.52 -13.65
N GLU A 8 9.17 5.95 -13.91
CA GLU A 8 8.03 5.72 -13.00
C GLU A 8 7.55 4.26 -13.04
N LEU A 9 7.84 3.53 -14.13
CA LEU A 9 7.53 2.11 -14.26
C LEU A 9 8.46 1.19 -13.46
N GLU A 10 9.62 1.68 -13.03
CA GLU A 10 10.59 0.88 -12.27
C GLU A 10 10.16 0.64 -10.82
N ASP A 11 9.32 1.51 -10.26
CA ASP A 11 8.74 1.38 -8.91
C ASP A 11 7.44 0.54 -8.88
N LEU A 12 6.99 0.03 -10.03
CA LEU A 12 5.76 -0.75 -10.17
C LEU A 12 6.05 -2.26 -10.09
N VAL A 13 5.36 -2.94 -9.17
CA VAL A 13 5.43 -4.41 -9.05
C VAL A 13 4.17 -5.03 -9.62
N HIS A 14 4.33 -5.93 -10.60
CA HIS A 14 3.22 -6.64 -11.23
C HIS A 14 2.97 -7.99 -10.55
N PHE A 15 1.69 -8.28 -10.29
CA PHE A 15 1.24 -9.56 -9.75
C PHE A 15 0.09 -10.10 -10.58
N SER A 16 0.10 -11.40 -10.83
CA SER A 16 -1.11 -12.11 -11.24
C SER A 16 -2.02 -12.35 -10.03
N ALA A 17 -3.34 -12.48 -10.24
CA ALA A 17 -4.31 -12.63 -9.14
C ALA A 17 -3.99 -13.81 -8.18
N HIS A 18 -3.43 -14.90 -8.70
CA HIS A 18 -3.05 -16.07 -7.91
C HIS A 18 -1.80 -15.86 -7.04
N GLU A 19 -0.99 -14.84 -7.32
CA GLU A 19 0.22 -14.49 -6.56
C GLU A 19 -0.08 -13.51 -5.41
N LEU A 20 -1.29 -12.95 -5.37
CA LEU A 20 -1.67 -12.00 -4.33
C LEU A 20 -1.54 -12.58 -2.91
N PRO A 21 -2.01 -13.81 -2.62
CA PRO A 21 -1.91 -14.37 -1.27
C PRO A 21 -0.47 -14.62 -0.82
N SER A 22 0.42 -14.99 -1.73
CA SER A 22 1.79 -15.41 -1.40
C SER A 22 2.80 -14.26 -1.45
N ARG A 23 2.55 -13.24 -2.28
CA ARG A 23 3.50 -12.14 -2.53
C ARG A 23 2.84 -10.76 -2.47
N GLY A 24 1.66 -10.59 -3.04
CA GLY A 24 1.01 -9.27 -3.15
C GLY A 24 0.55 -8.67 -1.81
N TYR A 25 -0.11 -9.45 -0.94
CA TYR A 25 -0.66 -8.94 0.31
C TYR A 25 0.41 -8.49 1.31
N GLY A 26 1.59 -9.13 1.32
CA GLY A 26 2.71 -8.68 2.15
C GLY A 26 3.21 -7.29 1.75
N VAL A 27 3.33 -7.04 0.45
CA VAL A 27 3.70 -5.72 -0.09
C VAL A 27 2.63 -4.68 0.24
N MET A 28 1.35 -5.00 0.07
CA MET A 28 0.24 -4.11 0.47
C MET A 28 0.25 -3.80 1.97
N GLU A 29 0.57 -4.77 2.84
CA GLU A 29 0.68 -4.55 4.27
C GLU A 29 1.83 -3.58 4.60
N GLU A 30 2.98 -3.72 3.95
CA GLU A 30 4.14 -2.85 4.16
C GLU A 30 3.85 -1.41 3.73
N ILE A 31 3.20 -1.22 2.57
CA ILE A 31 2.70 0.08 2.10
C ILE A 31 1.77 0.72 3.15
N ARG A 32 0.83 -0.05 3.71
CA ARG A 32 -0.11 0.42 4.72
C ARG A 32 0.58 0.78 6.04
N ARG A 33 1.60 0.03 6.46
CA ARG A 33 2.41 0.33 7.66
C ARG A 33 3.20 1.62 7.53
N GLN A 34 3.58 1.99 6.31
CA GLN A 34 4.21 3.27 6.00
C GLN A 34 3.20 4.43 5.89
N GLY A 35 1.90 4.17 6.03
CA GLY A 35 0.83 5.17 5.87
C GLY A 35 0.64 5.62 4.42
N LYS A 36 1.14 4.86 3.44
CA LYS A 36 1.04 5.17 2.01
C LYS A 36 -0.22 4.56 1.41
N LEU A 37 -0.80 5.22 0.41
CA LEU A 37 -2.01 4.77 -0.31
C LEU A 37 -3.19 4.46 0.62
N CYS A 38 -3.25 5.10 1.79
CA CYS A 38 -4.31 4.94 2.77
C CYS A 38 -5.28 6.13 2.66
N ASP A 39 -6.41 5.96 1.98
CA ASP A 39 -7.39 7.04 1.80
C ASP A 39 -8.26 7.28 3.04
N VAL A 40 -8.35 6.28 3.94
CA VAL A 40 -9.19 6.33 5.14
C VAL A 40 -8.37 5.98 6.38
N THR A 41 -8.22 6.96 7.28
CA THR A 41 -7.64 6.77 8.62
C THR A 41 -8.76 6.69 9.67
N LEU A 42 -8.98 5.51 10.22
CA LEU A 42 -9.89 5.27 11.33
C LEU A 42 -9.14 5.50 12.65
N LYS A 43 -9.43 6.62 13.31
CA LYS A 43 -8.98 6.85 14.69
C LYS A 43 -9.88 6.08 15.65
N VAL A 44 -9.41 4.97 16.19
CA VAL A 44 -10.14 4.24 17.22
C VAL A 44 -9.82 4.91 18.56
N ARG A 45 -10.76 5.68 19.11
CA ARG A 45 -10.67 6.14 20.51
C ARG A 45 -10.89 4.93 21.43
N HIS A 46 -9.82 4.20 21.69
CA HIS A 46 -9.67 3.36 22.87
C HIS A 46 -8.58 3.96 23.75
N GLU A 47 -8.55 3.60 25.03
CA GLU A 47 -7.60 4.12 26.04
C GLU A 47 -6.11 4.02 25.62
N SER A 48 -5.79 3.22 24.59
CA SER A 48 -4.45 3.01 24.02
C SER A 48 -4.14 3.76 22.71
N GLY A 49 -5.06 4.58 22.17
CA GLY A 49 -4.78 5.46 21.02
C GLY A 49 -4.31 4.75 19.73
N LEU A 50 -5.05 3.76 19.25
CA LEU A 50 -4.70 3.02 18.03
C LEU A 50 -5.30 3.69 16.77
N GLU A 51 -4.46 3.94 15.77
CA GLU A 51 -4.87 4.41 14.44
C GLU A 51 -4.87 3.23 13.46
N LEU A 52 -6.02 2.97 12.83
CA LEU A 52 -6.19 1.92 11.83
C LEU A 52 -6.37 2.57 10.46
N HIS A 53 -5.54 2.19 9.49
CA HIS A 53 -5.69 2.63 8.10
C HIS A 53 -6.43 1.56 7.30
N ARG A 54 -7.51 1.95 6.60
CA ARG A 54 -8.22 1.08 5.64
C ARG A 54 -7.75 1.43 4.23
N TRP A 55 -7.42 0.41 3.45
CA TRP A 55 -7.15 0.51 2.02
C TRP A 55 -8.49 0.52 1.26
N GLY A 56 -8.61 1.42 0.27
CA GLY A 56 -9.75 1.47 -0.65
C GLY A 56 -9.78 0.30 -1.62
#